data_AF-A0A7R9R1T4-F1
#
_entry.id   AF-A0A7R9R1T4-F1
#
_cell.length_a   1.000
_cell.length_b   1.000
_cell.length_c   1.000
_cell.angle_alpha   90.00
_cell.angle_beta   90.00
_cell.angle_gamma   90.00
#
_symmetry.space_group_name_H-M   'P 1'
#
loop_
_entity.id
_entity.type
_entity.pdbx_description
1 polymer ?
#
loop_
_entity_poly.entity_id
_entity_poly.type
_entity_poly.pdbx_seq_one_letter_code
_entity_poly.pdbx_strand_id
1 'polypeptide(L)' 'MDGRIKLCDFGLAKEVLNCDPYLMSKAKHTADVGDLSYQAPEAMGEYYNHKIDIYSLSLIGAQIFGWQLTNFTQKI' A
#
# COMPACT_ATOMS: atom_id res chain seq x y z
N MET A 1 23.47 2.67 17.12
CA MET A 1 22.29 2.88 16.26
C MET A 1 21.43 3.95 16.90
N ASP A 2 21.18 5.07 16.22
CA ASP A 2 20.57 6.27 16.82
C ASP A 2 19.03 6.20 16.94
N GLY A 3 18.44 5.00 16.94
CA GLY A 3 16.99 4.80 17.02
C GLY A 3 16.17 5.33 15.83
N ARG A 4 16.81 5.74 14.72
CA ARG A 4 16.14 6.28 13.54
C ARG A 4 15.81 5.20 12.53
N ILE A 5 14.52 5.06 12.21
CA ILE A 5 14.03 4.20 11.13
C ILE A 5 14.00 5.02 9.83
N LYS A 6 14.43 4.41 8.72
CA LYS A 6 14.41 5.02 7.38
C LYS A 6 13.58 4.15 6.46
N LEU A 7 12.71 4.78 5.66
CA LEU A 7 12.05 4.10 4.56
C LEU A 7 13.06 3.87 3.43
N CYS A 8 12.99 2.70 2.80
CA CYS A 8 13.90 2.29 1.73
C CYS A 8 13.13 1.47 0.69
N ASP A 9 13.82 1.10 -0.40
CA ASP A 9 13.27 0.38 -1.55
C ASP A 9 12.14 1.12 -2.30
N PHE A 10 12.52 2.18 -3.01
CA PHE A 10 11.61 2.96 -3.86
C PHE A 10 11.58 2.46 -5.32
N GLY A 11 12.03 1.22 -5.60
CA GLY A 11 12.11 0.69 -6.96
C GLY A 11 10.76 0.61 -7.68
N LEU A 12 9.67 0.56 -6.91
CA LEU A 12 8.29 0.55 -7.40
C LEU A 12 7.58 1.90 -7.20
N ALA A 13 8.25 2.92 -6.67
CA ALA A 13 7.64 4.22 -6.43
C ALA A 13 7.22 4.88 -7.75
N LYS A 14 6.10 5.60 -7.71
CA LYS A 14 5.50 6.24 -8.87
C LYS A 14 5.13 7.66 -8.54
N GLU A 15 5.41 8.55 -9.49
CA GLU A 15 5.05 9.95 -9.35
C GLU A 15 3.54 10.10 -9.49
N VAL A 16 2.94 10.75 -8.49
CA VAL A 16 1.54 11.16 -8.54
C VAL A 16 1.50 12.58 -9.10
N LEU A 17 1.27 12.69 -10.41
CA LEU A 17 1.16 14.00 -11.06
C LEU A 17 -0.04 14.78 -10.49
N ASN A 18 0.22 16.02 -10.10
CA ASN A 18 -0.73 17.04 -9.66
C ASN A 18 -1.45 16.80 -8.32
N CYS A 19 -1.12 15.77 -7.53
CA CYS A 19 -1.80 15.44 -6.27
C CYS A 19 -3.34 15.46 -6.36
N ASP A 20 -3.88 15.25 -7.56
CA ASP A 20 -5.31 15.33 -7.80
C ASP A 20 -5.92 13.98 -7.43
N PRO A 21 -6.77 13.90 -6.40
CA PRO A 21 -7.37 12.64 -5.95
C PRO A 21 -8.17 11.93 -7.05
N TYR A 22 -8.68 12.69 -8.04
CA TYR A 22 -9.41 12.18 -9.19
C TYR A 22 -8.50 11.62 -10.29
N LEU A 23 -7.28 12.15 -10.44
CA LEU A 23 -6.27 11.59 -11.35
C LEU A 23 -5.55 10.39 -10.73
N MET A 24 -5.39 10.37 -9.40
CA MET A 24 -4.87 9.22 -8.65
C MET A 24 -5.71 7.96 -8.87
N SER A 25 -7.04 8.08 -8.83
CA SER A 25 -7.95 6.96 -9.07
C SER A 25 -7.94 6.43 -10.51
N LYS A 26 -7.08 6.97 -11.39
CA LYS A 26 -6.94 6.57 -12.80
C LYS A 26 -5.51 6.24 -13.24
N ALA A 27 -4.53 6.34 -12.33
CA ALA A 27 -3.15 5.99 -12.64
C ALA A 27 -3.06 4.47 -12.87
N LYS A 28 -2.91 4.05 -14.13
CA LYS A 28 -2.77 2.64 -14.50
C LYS A 28 -1.42 2.10 -14.05
N HIS A 29 -1.44 1.04 -13.25
CA HIS A 29 -0.25 0.30 -12.85
C HIS A 29 -0.27 -1.14 -13.35
N THR A 30 0.93 -1.72 -13.47
CA THR A 30 1.09 -3.16 -13.67
C THR A 30 0.58 -3.86 -12.40
N ALA A 31 -0.52 -4.60 -12.53
CA ALA A 31 -1.04 -5.43 -11.45
C ALA A 31 0.01 -6.46 -11.00
N ASP A 32 -0.14 -6.95 -9.77
CA ASP A 32 0.67 -8.03 -9.19
C ASP A 32 2.18 -7.77 -9.07
N VAL A 33 2.58 -6.50 -8.92
CA VAL A 33 3.97 -6.12 -8.65
C VAL A 33 4.12 -5.67 -7.19
N GLY A 34 5.00 -6.32 -6.43
CA GLY A 34 5.26 -6.03 -5.01
C GLY A 34 5.10 -7.27 -4.12
N ASP A 35 5.02 -7.06 -2.80
CA ASP A 35 4.68 -8.11 -1.84
C ASP A 35 3.16 -8.16 -1.62
N LEU A 36 2.54 -9.21 -2.16
CA LEU A 36 1.08 -9.43 -2.10
C LEU A 36 0.55 -9.51 -0.66
N SER A 37 1.40 -9.83 0.33
CA SER A 37 0.98 -10.02 1.73
C SER A 37 0.57 -8.72 2.42
N TYR A 38 1.08 -7.58 1.93
CA TYR A 38 0.77 -6.26 2.47
C TYR A 38 -0.05 -5.40 1.50
N GLN A 39 -0.38 -5.94 0.33
CA GLN A 39 -1.06 -5.22 -0.73
C GLN A 39 -2.55 -5.07 -0.44
N ALA A 40 -3.08 -3.85 -0.64
CA ALA A 40 -4.51 -3.59 -0.52
C ALA A 40 -5.30 -4.33 -1.62
N PRO A 41 -6.53 -4.79 -1.35
CA PRO A 41 -7.32 -5.54 -2.34
C PRO A 41 -7.60 -4.73 -3.61
N GLU A 42 -7.82 -3.42 -3.51
CA GLU A 42 -8.01 -2.54 -4.66
C GLU A 42 -6.74 -2.36 -5.51
N ALA A 43 -5.57 -2.60 -4.92
CA ALA A 43 -4.29 -2.53 -5.61
C ALA A 43 -4.02 -3.75 -6.50
N MET A 44 -4.85 -4.81 -6.39
CA MET A 44 -4.85 -5.93 -7.36
C MET A 44 -5.46 -5.51 -8.71
N GLY A 45 -6.14 -4.36 -8.76
CA GLY A 45 -6.60 -3.75 -10.00
C GLY A 45 -5.56 -2.83 -10.64
N GLU A 46 -6.01 -1.96 -11.53
CA GLU A 46 -5.13 -1.00 -12.22
C GLU A 46 -4.94 0.32 -11.46
N TYR A 47 -5.59 0.55 -10.31
CA TYR A 47 -5.68 1.88 -9.70
C TYR A 47 -4.89 1.99 -8.39
N TYR A 48 -3.87 2.86 -8.38
CA TYR A 48 -3.08 3.14 -7.18
C TYR A 48 -3.42 4.49 -6.55
N ASN A 49 -3.55 4.56 -5.23
CA ASN A 49 -3.65 5.82 -4.50
C ASN A 49 -2.96 5.73 -3.13
N HIS A 50 -2.81 6.87 -2.45
CA HIS A 50 -2.14 6.96 -1.15
C HIS A 50 -2.79 6.10 -0.04
N LYS A 51 -4.05 5.67 -0.18
CA LYS A 51 -4.72 4.83 0.81
C LYS A 51 -4.18 3.41 0.81
N ILE A 52 -3.65 2.95 -0.32
CA ILE A 52 -3.01 1.63 -0.45
C ILE A 52 -1.74 1.58 0.40
N ASP A 53 -0.94 2.66 0.40
CA ASP A 53 0.23 2.77 1.29
C ASP A 53 -0.16 2.70 2.77
N ILE A 54 -1.28 3.33 3.15
CA ILE A 54 -1.81 3.32 4.52
C ILE A 54 -2.32 1.92 4.91
N TYR A 55 -2.90 1.17 3.98
CA TYR A 55 -3.29 -0.21 4.21
C TYR A 55 -2.07 -1.09 4.53
N SER A 56 -1.04 -1.03 3.69
CA SER A 56 0.23 -1.75 3.92
C SER A 56 0.86 -1.39 5.27
N LEU A 57 0.92 -0.09 5.59
CA LEU A 57 1.44 0.40 6.87
C LEU A 57 0.65 -0.16 8.07
N SER A 58 -0.67 -0.29 7.94
CA SER A 58 -1.54 -0.80 9.00
C SER A 58 -1.28 -2.29 9.27
N LEU A 59 -1.06 -3.09 8.21
CA LEU A 59 -0.70 -4.51 8.31
C LEU A 59 0.69 -4.69 8.95
N ILE A 60 1.69 -3.92 8.52
CA ILE A 60 3.04 -3.93 9.10
C ILE A 60 2.97 -3.55 10.59
N GLY A 61 2.24 -2.48 10.92
CA GLY A 61 2.05 -2.04 12.30
C GLY A 61 1.41 -3.12 13.16
N ALA A 62 0.34 -3.75 12.68
CA ALA A 62 -0.31 -4.83 13.42
C ALA A 62 0.64 -5.99 13.69
N GLN A 63 1.47 -6.38 12.73
CA GLN A 63 2.45 -7.44 12.95
C GLN A 63 3.51 -7.05 13.98
N ILE A 64 4.01 -5.81 13.93
CA ILE A 64 4.97 -5.28 14.92
C ILE A 64 4.38 -5.30 16.34
N PHE A 65 3.11 -4.93 16.49
CA PHE A 65 2.44 -4.88 17.79
C PHE A 65 1.79 -6.21 18.22
N GLY A 66 1.89 -7.26 17.41
CA GLY A 66 1.28 -8.56 17.68
C GLY A 66 -0.26 -8.54 17.63
N TRP A 67 -0.86 -7.58 16.93
CA TRP A 67 -2.30 -7.48 16.76
C TRP A 67 -2.80 -8.45 15.69
N GLN A 68 -3.83 -9.22 16.04
CA GLN A 68 -4.56 -10.01 15.05
C GLN A 68 -5.60 -9.12 14.38
N LEU A 69 -5.34 -8.74 13.13
CA LEU A 69 -6.33 -8.09 12.29
C LEU A 69 -7.30 -9.16 11.77
N THR A 70 -8.38 -9.40 12.51
CA THR A 70 -9.47 -10.25 12.02
C THR A 70 -10.31 -9.50 10.97
N ASN A 71 -10.57 -10.16 9.84
CA ASN A 71 -11.57 -9.83 8.81
C ASN A 71 -11.34 -8.55 7.97
N PHE A 72 -10.37 -8.58 7.05
CA PHE A 72 -10.38 -7.72 5.86
C PHE A 72 -10.61 -8.48 4.54
N THR A 73 -10.80 -9.80 4.59
CA THR A 73 -11.21 -10.58 3.42
C THR A 73 -12.64 -10.20 3.07
N GLN A 74 -12.77 -9.31 2.09
CA GLN A 74 -14.05 -8.98 1.47
C GLN A 74 -14.72 -10.27 1.00
N LYS A 75 -15.97 -10.47 1.43
CA LYS A 75 -16.92 -11.34 0.74
C LYS A 75 -17.03 -10.82 -0.70
N ILE A 76 -16.57 -11.64 -1.65
CA ILE A 76 -16.85 -11.49 -3.08
C ILE A 76 -18.36 -11.66 -3.30
#